data_AF-A0A931TSC6-F1
#
_entry.id   AF-A0A931TSC6-F1
#
_cell.length_a   1.000
_cell.length_b   1.000
_cell.length_c   1.000
_cell.angle_alpha   90.00
_cell.angle_beta   90.00
_cell.angle_gamma   90.00
#
_symmetry.space_group_name_H-M   'P 1'
#
loop_
_entity.id
_entity.type
_entity.pdbx_description
1 polymer ?
#
loop_
_entity_poly.entity_id
_entity_poly.type
_entity_poly.pdbx_seq_one_letter_code
_entity_poly.pdbx_strand_id
1 'polypeptide(L)'
;MLWKISGNGLKKNCYLFGSFHTNDARVFNFSDSLYFALFQSDVIALEADVYPLFLYEDVRKSKVNIKFDNFGAPYTTETKPIKTKYGYENGKPQFLDLYLQTLAQNMGKTTYFLETIDEQQEAFETIYEKSQKKQKFEDFTLVENKFISAYIKGNIDELRSLVEEDLKNSEFAYERIINQRNIKMADKLDSLFKKKSTLSIIGAAHLSGNKGIIQLLKKKGYIVRPVQVSTYLTEEQKKESLNKYHKWNYIDQKHGFSAIFGSKPIIDTNSHIYRTIYCELGQGNAFIIEIENIKSFDLSKYISEIMRNPEDSKINKIVHQDSIVAYEGIGYENYNDLCWKRIFLHNNRLIKLICYGGNKFMCSNRPKLFFDSVIFE
;
A
#
# COMPACT_ATOMS: atom_id res chain seq x y z
N MET A 1 -5.20 -8.23 18.05
CA MET A 1 -6.58 -7.67 17.95
C MET A 1 -7.39 -8.45 16.92
N LEU A 2 -7.81 -9.67 17.25
CA LEU A 2 -8.59 -10.54 16.36
C LEU A 2 -9.79 -11.08 17.12
N TRP A 3 -10.96 -11.09 16.50
CA TRP A 3 -12.19 -11.66 17.02
C TRP A 3 -12.77 -12.69 16.07
N LYS A 4 -13.28 -13.78 16.63
CA LYS A 4 -14.06 -14.80 15.94
C LYS A 4 -15.53 -14.43 16.06
N ILE A 5 -16.22 -14.48 14.92
CA ILE A 5 -17.66 -14.23 14.78
C ILE A 5 -18.33 -15.56 14.42
N SER A 6 -19.34 -15.91 15.19
CA SER A 6 -20.08 -17.18 15.09
C SER A 6 -21.53 -17.01 15.55
N GLY A 7 -22.34 -18.07 15.48
CA GLY A 7 -23.76 -18.00 15.82
C GLY A 7 -24.60 -17.36 14.69
N ASN A 8 -25.83 -16.95 15.00
CA ASN A 8 -26.75 -16.30 14.06
C ASN A 8 -26.92 -17.01 12.71
N GLY A 9 -26.93 -18.36 12.71
CA GLY A 9 -27.07 -19.17 11.50
C GLY A 9 -25.82 -19.29 10.62
N LEU A 10 -24.66 -18.78 11.05
CA LEU A 10 -23.41 -18.91 10.30
C LEU A 10 -22.94 -20.37 10.20
N LYS A 11 -22.76 -20.85 8.97
CA LYS A 11 -22.22 -22.20 8.68
C LYS A 11 -20.71 -22.30 8.84
N LYS A 12 -20.01 -21.19 8.59
CA LYS A 12 -18.57 -21.04 8.77
C LYS A 12 -18.30 -19.82 9.64
N ASN A 13 -17.23 -19.86 10.41
CA ASN A 13 -16.82 -18.71 11.22
C ASN A 13 -16.44 -17.53 10.32
N CYS A 14 -16.71 -16.32 10.78
CA CYS A 14 -16.14 -15.10 10.23
C CYS A 14 -15.17 -14.51 11.26
N TYR A 15 -14.36 -13.54 10.83
CA TYR A 15 -13.34 -12.92 11.66
C TYR A 15 -13.36 -11.41 11.49
N LEU A 16 -13.01 -10.71 12.56
CA LEU A 16 -12.85 -9.27 12.59
C LEU A 16 -11.48 -8.95 13.17
N PHE A 17 -10.66 -8.25 12.40
CA PHE A 17 -9.32 -7.84 12.75
C PHE A 17 -9.26 -6.31 12.83
N GLY A 18 -8.69 -5.82 13.94
CA GLY A 18 -8.44 -4.40 14.16
C GLY A 18 -7.16 -3.96 13.45
N SER A 19 -7.26 -3.26 12.33
CA SER A 19 -6.14 -2.73 11.58
C SER A 19 -5.70 -1.35 12.07
N PHE A 20 -4.59 -0.85 11.53
CA PHE A 20 -4.12 0.50 11.77
C PHE A 20 -3.42 1.01 10.52
N HIS A 21 -3.85 2.17 10.02
CA HIS A 21 -3.37 2.79 8.78
C HIS A 21 -1.94 3.34 8.91
N THR A 22 -0.99 2.46 9.17
CA THR A 22 0.42 2.77 9.28
C THR A 22 1.27 1.71 8.58
N ASN A 23 2.43 2.13 8.09
CA ASN A 23 3.48 1.25 7.61
C ASN A 23 4.59 1.03 8.64
N ASP A 24 4.43 1.47 9.89
CA ASP A 24 5.41 1.22 10.95
C ASP A 24 5.61 -0.28 11.17
N ALA A 25 6.85 -0.77 11.05
CA ALA A 25 7.14 -2.20 11.11
C ALA A 25 6.72 -2.87 12.42
N ARG A 26 6.61 -2.12 13.53
CA ARG A 26 6.24 -2.64 14.85
C ARG A 26 4.82 -3.21 14.88
N VAL A 27 3.92 -2.74 14.01
CA VAL A 27 2.52 -3.20 13.99
C VAL A 27 2.30 -4.46 13.15
N PHE A 28 3.34 -4.97 12.48
CA PHE A 28 3.25 -6.12 11.56
C PHE A 28 3.65 -7.45 12.20
N ASN A 29 3.88 -7.48 13.51
CA ASN A 29 4.15 -8.72 14.23
C ASN A 29 2.85 -9.49 14.49
N PHE A 30 2.33 -10.14 13.45
CA PHE A 30 1.05 -10.83 13.50
C PHE A 30 1.15 -12.22 14.14
N SER A 31 0.13 -12.56 14.93
CA SER A 31 -0.08 -13.92 15.42
C SER A 31 -0.46 -14.88 14.30
N ASP A 32 -0.12 -16.16 14.43
CA ASP A 32 -0.50 -17.22 13.49
C ASP A 32 -2.01 -17.29 13.29
N SER A 33 -2.77 -16.98 14.35
CA SER A 33 -4.22 -16.94 14.33
C SER A 33 -4.79 -15.96 13.28
N LEU A 34 -4.09 -14.87 12.97
CA LEU A 34 -4.51 -13.93 11.92
C LEU A 34 -4.33 -14.55 10.54
N TYR A 35 -3.16 -15.15 10.29
CA TYR A 35 -2.91 -15.84 9.03
C TYR A 35 -3.86 -17.03 8.86
N PHE A 36 -4.13 -17.79 9.92
CA PHE A 36 -5.14 -18.83 9.91
C PHE A 36 -6.51 -18.29 9.52
N ALA A 37 -6.96 -17.19 10.12
CA ALA A 37 -8.22 -16.55 9.77
C ALA A 37 -8.26 -16.09 8.30
N LEU A 38 -7.16 -15.52 7.81
CA LEU A 38 -7.01 -15.14 6.41
C LEU A 38 -7.12 -16.36 5.47
N PHE A 39 -6.41 -17.45 5.78
CA PHE A 39 -6.45 -18.67 4.96
C PHE A 39 -7.82 -19.33 4.94
N GLN A 40 -8.50 -19.42 6.10
CA GLN A 40 -9.80 -20.09 6.25
C GLN A 40 -10.97 -19.30 5.69
N SER A 41 -10.85 -17.98 5.61
CA SER A 41 -11.94 -17.13 5.11
C SER A 41 -12.04 -17.23 3.58
N ASP A 42 -13.26 -17.28 3.06
CA ASP A 42 -13.51 -17.37 1.62
C ASP A 42 -13.19 -16.03 0.93
N VAL A 43 -13.44 -14.92 1.64
CA VAL A 43 -13.28 -13.54 1.15
C VAL A 43 -12.72 -12.64 2.24
N ILE A 44 -12.26 -11.44 1.87
CA ILE A 44 -11.91 -10.38 2.83
C ILE A 44 -12.82 -9.16 2.67
N ALA A 45 -12.98 -8.39 3.74
CA ALA A 45 -13.67 -7.11 3.72
C ALA A 45 -12.75 -6.02 4.29
N LEU A 46 -12.63 -4.89 3.60
CA LEU A 46 -11.96 -3.67 4.05
C LEU A 46 -12.96 -2.51 4.15
N GLU A 47 -12.56 -1.42 4.81
CA GLU A 47 -13.37 -0.20 4.88
C GLU A 47 -13.66 0.38 3.49
N ALA A 48 -12.63 0.73 2.72
CA ALA A 48 -12.76 1.33 1.39
C ALA A 48 -11.63 0.90 0.45
N ASP A 49 -11.87 1.04 -0.87
CA ASP A 49 -10.84 0.79 -1.88
C ASP A 49 -9.98 2.02 -2.08
N VAL A 50 -8.91 2.18 -1.31
CA VAL A 50 -8.08 3.38 -1.42
C VAL A 50 -7.04 3.28 -2.54
N TYR A 51 -6.88 2.11 -3.18
CA TYR A 51 -5.80 1.88 -4.16
C TYR A 51 -5.87 2.82 -5.38
N PRO A 52 -7.05 3.09 -5.99
CA PRO A 52 -7.15 3.98 -7.14
C PRO A 52 -6.77 5.45 -6.86
N LEU A 53 -6.97 5.94 -5.63
CA LEU A 53 -6.61 7.33 -5.26
C LEU A 53 -5.12 7.62 -5.48
N PHE A 54 -4.28 6.60 -5.32
CA PHE A 54 -2.83 6.76 -5.34
C PHE A 54 -2.20 6.54 -6.71
N LEU A 55 -3.02 6.40 -7.76
CA LEU A 55 -2.53 6.55 -9.13
C LEU A 55 -2.09 7.99 -9.42
N TYR A 56 -2.71 8.96 -8.74
CA TYR A 56 -2.54 10.37 -9.02
C TYR A 56 -1.97 11.16 -7.83
N GLU A 57 -1.86 10.54 -6.65
CA GLU A 57 -1.30 11.15 -5.45
C GLU A 57 0.04 10.52 -5.07
N ASP A 58 1.07 11.37 -4.88
CA ASP A 58 2.29 10.96 -4.20
C ASP A 58 2.06 10.93 -2.69
N VAL A 59 2.23 9.74 -2.10
CA VAL A 59 2.10 9.55 -0.65
C VAL A 59 3.29 10.12 0.14
N ARG A 60 4.41 10.45 -0.51
CA ARG A 60 5.58 11.08 0.11
C ARG A 60 5.27 12.54 0.41
N LYS A 61 5.64 13.01 1.60
CA LYS A 61 5.39 14.40 2.05
C LYS A 61 6.50 15.39 1.66
N SER A 62 7.57 14.90 1.06
CA SER A 62 8.71 15.70 0.60
C SER A 62 9.38 15.06 -0.60
N LYS A 63 10.03 15.88 -1.41
CA LYS A 63 10.82 15.41 -2.55
C LYS A 63 12.04 14.61 -2.10
N VAL A 64 12.51 13.76 -2.99
CA VAL A 64 13.75 13.01 -2.82
C VAL A 64 14.96 13.95 -2.91
N ASN A 65 15.95 13.74 -2.03
CA ASN A 65 17.21 14.48 -1.99
C ASN A 65 18.38 13.47 -2.11
N ILE A 66 18.88 13.33 -3.33
CA ILE A 66 20.03 12.50 -3.66
C ILE A 66 21.12 13.32 -4.33
N LYS A 67 22.36 12.91 -4.11
CA LYS A 67 23.58 13.43 -4.72
C LYS A 67 24.24 12.31 -5.52
N PHE A 68 25.22 12.65 -6.34
CA PHE A 68 25.98 11.70 -7.13
C PHE A 68 27.44 11.72 -6.71
N ASP A 69 28.05 10.54 -6.60
CA ASP A 69 29.51 10.45 -6.43
C ASP A 69 30.23 10.68 -7.77
N ASN A 70 31.57 10.67 -7.75
CA ASN A 70 32.37 10.88 -8.97
C ASN A 70 32.15 9.77 -10.03
N PHE A 71 31.59 8.63 -9.63
CA PHE A 71 31.23 7.54 -10.52
C PHE A 71 29.80 7.68 -11.07
N GLY A 72 29.01 8.66 -10.59
CA GLY A 72 27.61 8.88 -10.96
C GLY A 72 26.64 7.99 -10.18
N ALA A 73 27.08 7.32 -9.12
CA ALA A 73 26.22 6.52 -8.27
C ALA A 73 25.44 7.43 -7.30
N PRO A 74 24.11 7.23 -7.13
CA PRO A 74 23.34 8.05 -6.22
C PRO A 74 23.61 7.69 -4.76
N TYR A 75 23.71 8.70 -3.93
CA TYR A 75 23.72 8.57 -2.47
C TYR A 75 22.88 9.68 -1.83
N THR A 76 22.56 9.53 -0.56
CA THR A 76 21.86 10.55 0.21
C THR A 76 22.61 10.82 1.51
N THR A 77 22.69 12.08 1.92
CA THR A 77 23.20 12.48 3.24
C THR A 77 22.06 12.63 4.26
N GLU A 78 20.81 12.40 3.84
CA GLU A 78 19.65 12.48 4.71
C GLU A 78 19.68 11.35 5.74
N THR A 79 19.74 11.73 7.02
CA THR A 79 19.72 10.78 8.13
C THR A 79 18.29 10.42 8.56
N LYS A 80 17.32 11.28 8.24
CA LYS A 80 15.91 11.06 8.52
C LYS A 80 15.19 10.49 7.29
N PRO A 81 14.37 9.45 7.45
CA PRO A 81 13.57 8.94 6.36
C PRO A 81 12.50 9.95 5.94
N ILE A 82 12.21 10.02 4.64
CA ILE A 82 11.05 10.77 4.12
C ILE A 82 9.77 10.26 4.79
N LYS A 83 8.96 11.20 5.27
CA LYS A 83 7.64 10.91 5.82
C LYS A 83 6.66 10.65 4.69
N THR A 84 5.80 9.66 4.86
CA THR A 84 4.71 9.33 3.95
C THR A 84 3.35 9.59 4.60
N LYS A 85 2.26 9.45 3.85
CA LYS A 85 0.88 9.51 4.37
C LYS A 85 0.64 8.49 5.49
N TYR A 86 1.33 7.34 5.44
CA TYR A 86 1.15 6.21 6.33
C TYR A 86 2.32 5.95 7.29
N GLY A 87 3.33 6.80 7.32
CA GLY A 87 4.50 6.64 8.19
C GLY A 87 5.76 7.15 7.50
N TYR A 88 6.67 6.25 7.11
CA TYR A 88 7.99 6.63 6.59
C TYR A 88 8.48 5.71 5.47
N GLU A 89 9.37 6.20 4.60
CA GLU A 89 9.96 5.45 3.48
C GLU A 89 10.72 4.17 3.91
N ASN A 90 11.11 4.07 5.18
CA ASN A 90 11.79 2.91 5.76
C ASN A 90 10.86 1.98 6.57
N GLY A 91 9.55 2.22 6.56
CA GLY A 91 8.56 1.30 7.09
C GLY A 91 8.33 0.11 6.15
N LYS A 92 7.17 -0.54 6.24
CA LYS A 92 6.76 -1.61 5.34
C LYS A 92 6.32 -1.06 3.98
N PRO A 93 6.52 -1.81 2.87
CA PRO A 93 6.09 -1.42 1.52
C PRO A 93 4.65 -0.96 1.44
N GLN A 94 3.73 -1.73 2.01
CA GLN A 94 2.32 -1.39 2.14
C GLN A 94 2.03 -1.07 3.62
N PHE A 95 1.10 -0.16 3.86
CA PHE A 95 0.49 -0.02 5.19
C PHE A 95 -0.35 -1.26 5.51
N LEU A 96 -0.65 -1.47 6.79
CA LEU A 96 -1.13 -2.74 7.32
C LEU A 96 -2.35 -3.31 6.58
N ASP A 97 -3.36 -2.49 6.31
CA ASP A 97 -4.61 -2.93 5.69
C ASP A 97 -4.34 -3.45 4.27
N LEU A 98 -3.60 -2.65 3.50
CA LEU A 98 -3.26 -2.96 2.12
C LEU A 98 -2.27 -4.12 2.01
N TYR A 99 -1.41 -4.32 3.01
CA TYR A 99 -0.58 -5.53 3.10
C TYR A 99 -1.44 -6.79 3.19
N LEU A 100 -2.44 -6.81 4.07
CA LEU A 100 -3.36 -7.95 4.19
C LEU A 100 -4.25 -8.10 2.95
N GLN A 101 -4.68 -6.99 2.34
CA GLN A 101 -5.39 -6.99 1.06
C GLN A 101 -4.54 -7.61 -0.05
N THR A 102 -3.28 -7.20 -0.16
CA THR A 102 -2.32 -7.71 -1.16
C THR A 102 -2.14 -9.21 -1.00
N LEU A 103 -1.93 -9.68 0.23
CA LEU A 103 -1.83 -11.11 0.51
C LEU A 103 -3.09 -11.86 0.08
N ALA A 104 -4.28 -11.36 0.42
CA ALA A 104 -5.53 -12.00 0.05
C ALA A 104 -5.76 -12.05 -1.46
N GLN A 105 -5.45 -10.95 -2.16
CA GLN A 105 -5.54 -10.87 -3.62
C GLN A 105 -4.57 -11.85 -4.29
N ASN A 106 -3.34 -11.94 -3.80
CA ASN A 106 -2.34 -12.89 -4.30
C ASN A 106 -2.72 -14.35 -3.97
N MET A 107 -3.59 -14.57 -2.97
CA MET A 107 -4.24 -15.87 -2.70
C MET A 107 -5.48 -16.14 -3.58
N GLY A 108 -5.86 -15.22 -4.47
CA GLY A 108 -7.07 -15.33 -5.30
C GLY A 108 -8.38 -15.06 -4.57
N LYS A 109 -8.34 -14.46 -3.36
CA LYS A 109 -9.54 -14.13 -2.58
C LYS A 109 -10.16 -12.84 -3.09
N THR A 110 -11.49 -12.79 -3.10
CA THR A 110 -12.25 -11.58 -3.42
C THR A 110 -12.22 -10.60 -2.26
N THR A 111 -12.07 -9.31 -2.58
CA THR A 111 -12.16 -8.20 -1.62
C THR A 111 -13.50 -7.50 -1.74
N TYR A 112 -14.15 -7.25 -0.61
CA TYR A 112 -15.35 -6.42 -0.49
C TYR A 112 -15.01 -5.14 0.26
N PHE A 113 -15.66 -4.03 -0.12
CA PHE A 113 -15.50 -2.75 0.55
C PHE A 113 -16.79 -2.37 1.27
N LEU A 114 -16.66 -1.97 2.54
CA LEU A 114 -17.78 -1.64 3.41
C LEU A 114 -18.24 -0.18 3.23
N GLU A 115 -17.50 0.63 2.50
CA GLU A 115 -17.74 2.04 2.24
C GLU A 115 -17.20 2.39 0.85
N THR A 116 -17.71 3.46 0.26
CA THR A 116 -17.05 4.06 -0.91
C THR A 116 -15.98 5.05 -0.47
N ILE A 117 -15.08 5.41 -1.39
CA ILE A 117 -14.07 6.45 -1.14
C ILE A 117 -14.76 7.81 -0.87
N ASP A 118 -15.76 8.15 -1.68
CA ASP A 118 -16.51 9.40 -1.54
C ASP A 118 -17.16 9.52 -0.16
N GLU A 119 -17.73 8.42 0.36
CA GLU A 119 -18.30 8.38 1.71
C GLU A 119 -17.25 8.65 2.80
N GLN A 120 -16.00 8.21 2.60
CA GLN A 120 -14.92 8.51 3.54
C GLN A 120 -14.45 9.96 3.42
N GLN A 121 -14.24 10.45 2.19
CA GLN A 121 -13.77 11.80 1.94
C GLN A 121 -14.75 12.85 2.47
N GLU A 122 -16.05 12.70 2.20
CA GLU A 122 -17.10 13.58 2.71
C GLU A 122 -17.09 13.65 4.26
N ALA A 123 -16.85 12.52 4.92
CA ALA A 123 -16.76 12.46 6.37
C ALA A 123 -15.56 13.27 6.91
N PHE A 124 -14.41 13.23 6.24
CA PHE A 124 -13.22 13.99 6.63
C PHE A 124 -13.29 15.48 6.26
N GLU A 125 -13.76 15.83 5.06
CA GLU A 125 -13.85 17.21 4.57
C GLU A 125 -14.78 18.06 5.44
N THR A 126 -15.94 17.53 5.82
CA THR A 126 -16.91 18.24 6.66
C THR A 126 -16.32 18.67 8.02
N ILE A 127 -15.26 18.00 8.47
CA ILE A 127 -14.59 18.27 9.74
C ILE A 127 -13.39 19.20 9.53
N TYR A 128 -12.61 19.00 8.47
CA TYR A 128 -11.43 19.81 8.18
C TYR A 128 -11.76 21.26 7.86
N GLU A 129 -12.84 21.53 7.11
CA GLU A 129 -13.31 22.90 6.85
C GLU A 129 -13.66 23.66 8.14
N LYS A 130 -14.00 22.94 9.21
CA LYS A 130 -14.37 23.52 10.51
C LYS A 130 -13.20 23.63 11.49
N SER A 131 -12.11 22.90 11.28
CA SER A 131 -10.97 22.84 12.20
C SER A 131 -9.73 23.56 11.65
N GLN A 132 -9.64 24.89 11.83
CA GLN A 132 -8.47 25.67 11.40
C GLN A 132 -7.21 25.47 12.27
N LYS A 133 -6.49 24.35 12.16
CA LYS A 133 -5.15 24.23 12.80
C LYS A 133 -4.05 23.67 11.90
N LYS A 134 -3.03 24.51 11.66
CA LYS A 134 -1.67 24.10 11.31
C LYS A 134 -0.97 23.63 12.59
N GLN A 135 -0.76 22.32 12.76
CA GLN A 135 0.02 21.78 13.89
C GLN A 135 1.48 21.55 13.50
N LYS A 136 2.42 21.75 14.44
CA LYS A 136 3.87 21.62 14.24
C LYS A 136 4.31 20.15 14.14
N PHE A 137 5.44 19.91 13.45
CA PHE A 137 5.93 18.58 13.09
C PHE A 137 6.35 17.69 14.28
N GLU A 138 6.87 18.28 15.37
CA GLU A 138 7.35 17.53 16.54
C GLU A 138 6.22 16.89 17.36
N ASP A 139 5.10 17.60 17.53
CA ASP A 139 3.91 17.11 18.23
C ASP A 139 3.33 15.84 17.56
N PHE A 140 3.46 15.73 16.24
CA PHE A 140 2.95 14.59 15.48
C PHE A 140 3.63 13.26 15.85
N THR A 141 4.94 13.28 16.12
CA THR A 141 5.72 12.05 16.38
C THR A 141 5.43 11.43 17.75
N LEU A 142 5.15 12.25 18.76
CA LEU A 142 4.78 11.78 20.09
C LEU A 142 3.36 11.19 20.08
N VAL A 143 2.43 11.87 19.40
CA VAL A 143 1.04 11.40 19.22
C VAL A 143 1.03 10.07 18.47
N GLU A 144 1.76 9.97 17.36
CA GLU A 144 1.91 8.74 16.57
C GLU A 144 2.44 7.56 17.43
N ASN A 145 3.44 7.80 18.28
CA ASN A 145 3.96 6.75 19.17
C ASN A 145 2.96 6.31 20.26
N LYS A 146 2.09 7.21 20.74
CA LYS A 146 1.01 6.83 21.68
C LYS A 146 0.02 5.87 21.02
N PHE A 147 -0.43 6.19 19.80
CA PHE A 147 -1.31 5.31 19.01
C PHE A 147 -0.66 3.95 18.74
N ILE A 148 0.60 3.94 18.30
CA ILE A 148 1.34 2.69 18.06
C ILE A 148 1.47 1.86 19.34
N SER A 149 1.78 2.48 20.48
CA SER A 149 1.88 1.79 21.77
C SER A 149 0.55 1.16 22.20
N ALA A 150 -0.55 1.90 22.12
CA ALA A 150 -1.89 1.38 22.42
C ALA A 150 -2.28 0.23 21.48
N TYR A 151 -1.94 0.34 20.19
CA TYR A 151 -2.19 -0.70 19.19
C TYR A 151 -1.40 -1.99 19.47
N ILE A 152 -0.10 -1.89 19.77
CA ILE A 152 0.75 -3.05 20.08
C ILE A 152 0.26 -3.76 21.35
N LYS A 153 -0.22 -3.01 22.36
CA LYS A 153 -0.84 -3.57 23.56
C LYS A 153 -2.20 -4.22 23.29
N GLY A 154 -2.78 -3.99 22.12
CA GLY A 154 -4.12 -4.47 21.76
C GLY A 154 -5.25 -3.78 22.53
N ASN A 155 -5.00 -2.60 23.09
CA ASN A 155 -5.96 -1.87 23.92
C ASN A 155 -6.89 -1.02 23.04
N ILE A 156 -7.96 -1.64 22.56
CA ILE A 156 -8.93 -0.98 21.67
C ILE A 156 -9.67 0.18 22.35
N ASP A 157 -9.89 0.12 23.67
CA ASP A 157 -10.53 1.20 24.41
C ASP A 157 -9.63 2.42 24.53
N GLU A 158 -8.33 2.24 24.76
CA GLU A 158 -7.34 3.32 24.75
C GLU A 158 -7.21 3.93 23.35
N LEU A 159 -7.18 3.12 22.29
CA LEU A 159 -7.18 3.62 20.91
C LEU A 159 -8.42 4.47 20.63
N ARG A 160 -9.60 4.00 21.04
CA ARG A 160 -10.84 4.78 20.92
C ARG A 160 -10.74 6.11 21.66
N SER A 161 -10.31 6.11 22.91
CA SER A 161 -10.16 7.32 23.70
C SER A 161 -9.19 8.32 23.08
N LEU A 162 -8.08 7.85 22.52
CA LEU A 162 -7.13 8.71 21.79
C LEU A 162 -7.77 9.35 20.54
N VAL A 163 -8.55 8.59 19.77
CA VAL A 163 -9.30 9.15 18.61
C VAL A 163 -10.39 10.12 19.06
N GLU A 164 -11.13 9.81 20.13
CA GLU A 164 -12.14 10.72 20.70
C GLU A 164 -11.52 12.04 21.15
N GLU A 165 -10.33 11.99 21.78
CA GLU A 165 -9.59 13.18 22.21
C GLU A 165 -9.10 14.01 21.02
N ASP A 166 -8.54 13.38 20.00
CA ASP A 166 -8.05 14.04 18.78
C ASP A 166 -9.18 14.77 18.03
N LEU A 167 -10.38 14.20 18.05
CA LEU A 167 -11.57 14.76 17.41
C LEU A 167 -12.40 15.68 18.32
N LYS A 168 -12.04 15.84 19.60
CA LYS A 168 -12.86 16.53 20.61
C LYS A 168 -13.16 17.99 20.29
N ASN A 169 -12.25 18.65 19.56
CA ASN A 169 -12.37 20.07 19.21
C ASN A 169 -13.31 20.33 18.02
N SER A 170 -13.80 19.28 17.35
CA SER A 170 -14.74 19.41 16.24
C SER A 170 -16.07 18.79 16.63
N GLU A 171 -17.10 19.65 16.74
CA GLU A 171 -18.44 19.23 17.11
C GLU A 171 -18.95 18.13 16.17
N PHE A 172 -19.50 17.05 16.74
CA PHE A 172 -19.97 15.86 16.02
C PHE A 172 -18.92 15.08 15.21
N ALA A 173 -17.62 15.42 15.29
CA ALA A 173 -16.59 14.75 14.49
C ALA A 173 -16.48 13.25 14.77
N TYR A 174 -16.44 12.85 16.05
CA TYR A 174 -16.40 11.43 16.42
C TYR A 174 -17.67 10.69 15.98
N GLU A 175 -18.83 11.33 16.05
CA GLU A 175 -20.09 10.71 15.61
C GLU A 175 -20.06 10.44 14.10
N ARG A 176 -19.53 11.36 13.29
CA ARG A 176 -19.46 11.23 11.82
C ARG A 176 -18.33 10.30 11.35
N ILE A 177 -17.11 10.46 11.87
CA ILE A 177 -15.93 9.68 11.45
C ILE A 177 -15.99 8.24 11.97
N ILE A 178 -16.59 8.00 13.14
CA ILE A 178 -16.59 6.67 13.76
C ILE A 178 -18.01 6.08 13.83
N ASN A 179 -18.92 6.70 14.59
CA ASN A 179 -20.17 6.04 14.96
C ASN A 179 -21.13 5.79 13.79
N GLN A 180 -21.35 6.75 12.92
CA GLN A 180 -22.23 6.60 11.74
C GLN A 180 -21.66 5.58 10.75
N ARG A 181 -20.34 5.64 10.53
CA ARG A 181 -19.59 4.68 9.71
C ARG A 181 -19.70 3.27 10.27
N ASN A 182 -19.55 3.09 11.58
CA ASN A 182 -19.71 1.79 12.25
C ASN A 182 -21.08 1.16 12.02
N ILE A 183 -22.15 1.94 12.05
CA ILE A 183 -23.52 1.44 11.82
C ILE A 183 -23.63 0.89 10.39
N LYS A 184 -23.24 1.69 9.38
CA LYS A 184 -23.23 1.28 7.98
C LYS A 184 -22.37 0.04 7.74
N MET A 185 -21.15 0.03 8.29
CA MET A 185 -20.23 -1.11 8.17
C MET A 185 -20.81 -2.37 8.82
N ALA A 186 -21.40 -2.28 10.01
CA ALA A 186 -22.01 -3.42 10.69
C ALA A 186 -23.20 -4.01 9.91
N ASP A 187 -23.98 -3.19 9.20
CA ASP A 187 -25.08 -3.65 8.34
C ASP A 187 -24.58 -4.39 7.09
N LYS A 188 -23.53 -3.86 6.45
CA LYS A 188 -22.89 -4.53 5.30
C LYS A 188 -22.20 -5.83 5.71
N LEU A 189 -21.55 -5.86 6.87
CA LEU A 189 -20.96 -7.07 7.43
C LEU A 189 -22.01 -8.14 7.72
N ASP A 190 -23.14 -7.79 8.34
CA ASP A 190 -24.24 -8.73 8.58
C ASP A 190 -24.76 -9.36 7.28
N SER A 191 -24.88 -8.55 6.24
CA SER A 191 -25.30 -9.02 4.91
C SER A 191 -24.26 -9.96 4.27
N LEU A 192 -22.98 -9.67 4.45
CA LEU A 192 -21.88 -10.44 3.89
C LEU A 192 -21.65 -11.78 4.63
N PHE A 193 -21.68 -11.78 5.96
CA PHE A 193 -21.46 -12.96 6.79
C PHE A 193 -22.49 -14.07 6.52
N LYS A 194 -23.74 -13.72 6.22
CA LYS A 194 -24.78 -14.68 5.83
C LYS A 194 -24.45 -15.44 4.53
N LYS A 195 -23.55 -14.92 3.70
CA LYS A 195 -23.22 -15.46 2.37
C LYS A 195 -21.83 -16.09 2.30
N LYS A 196 -20.84 -15.54 2.99
CA LYS A 196 -19.42 -15.89 2.84
C LYS A 196 -18.70 -15.89 4.19
N SER A 197 -17.83 -16.87 4.42
CA SER A 197 -16.85 -16.77 5.50
C SER A 197 -15.90 -15.62 5.19
N THR A 198 -15.81 -14.66 6.09
CA THR A 198 -15.17 -13.36 5.81
C THR A 198 -14.16 -13.01 6.89
N LEU A 199 -12.95 -12.58 6.49
CA LEU A 199 -12.04 -11.83 7.35
C LEU A 199 -12.25 -10.34 7.10
N SER A 200 -12.76 -9.63 8.08
CA SER A 200 -12.97 -8.18 8.03
C SER A 200 -11.78 -7.47 8.64
N ILE A 201 -11.18 -6.54 7.92
CA ILE A 201 -9.99 -5.76 8.30
C ILE A 201 -10.48 -4.31 8.43
N ILE A 202 -10.66 -3.86 9.67
CA ILE A 202 -11.26 -2.56 9.98
C ILE A 202 -10.41 -1.89 11.05
N GLY A 203 -10.20 -0.58 10.94
CA GLY A 203 -9.41 0.23 11.86
C GLY A 203 -9.80 -0.04 13.31
N ALA A 204 -8.80 -0.29 14.16
CA ALA A 204 -9.02 -0.73 15.53
C ALA A 204 -9.85 0.27 16.38
N ALA A 205 -9.80 1.56 16.03
CA ALA A 205 -10.61 2.61 16.66
C ALA A 205 -12.13 2.43 16.48
N HIS A 206 -12.56 1.70 15.44
CA HIS A 206 -13.96 1.41 15.15
C HIS A 206 -14.54 0.27 16.01
N LEU A 207 -13.70 -0.48 16.73
CA LEU A 207 -14.12 -1.76 17.31
C LEU A 207 -14.82 -1.64 18.66
N SER A 208 -14.31 -0.78 19.55
CA SER A 208 -14.80 -0.63 20.94
C SER A 208 -15.92 0.41 21.09
N GLY A 209 -16.58 0.40 22.25
CA GLY A 209 -17.62 1.36 22.61
C GLY A 209 -19.05 0.89 22.26
N ASN A 210 -20.05 1.66 22.70
CA ASN A 210 -21.47 1.29 22.58
C ASN A 210 -21.99 1.21 21.14
N LYS A 211 -21.37 1.98 20.25
CA LYS A 211 -21.55 1.97 18.78
C LYS A 211 -20.32 1.42 18.05
N GLY A 212 -19.41 0.75 18.77
CA GLY A 212 -18.31 0.00 18.17
C GLY A 212 -18.81 -1.23 17.44
N ILE A 213 -18.11 -1.63 16.38
CA ILE A 213 -18.53 -2.76 15.53
C ILE A 213 -18.73 -4.05 16.33
N ILE A 214 -17.89 -4.30 17.34
CA ILE A 214 -18.04 -5.48 18.20
C ILE A 214 -19.41 -5.48 18.88
N GLN A 215 -19.83 -4.33 19.43
CA GLN A 215 -21.10 -4.21 20.13
C GLN A 215 -22.30 -4.25 19.17
N LEU A 216 -22.16 -3.63 17.99
CA LEU A 216 -23.19 -3.66 16.95
C LEU A 216 -23.43 -5.07 16.43
N LEU A 217 -22.38 -5.84 16.16
CA LEU A 217 -22.50 -7.24 15.75
C LEU A 217 -23.14 -8.12 16.83
N LYS A 218 -22.80 -7.91 18.10
CA LYS A 218 -23.47 -8.59 19.23
C LYS A 218 -24.97 -8.28 19.26
N LYS A 219 -25.36 -7.02 19.09
CA LYS A 219 -26.78 -6.60 19.03
C LYS A 219 -27.53 -7.24 17.87
N LYS A 220 -26.84 -7.55 16.77
CA LYS A 220 -27.39 -8.29 15.63
C LYS A 220 -27.49 -9.81 15.85
N GLY A 221 -27.14 -10.32 17.02
CA GLY A 221 -27.27 -11.73 17.39
C GLY A 221 -26.02 -12.58 17.16
N TYR A 222 -24.90 -11.98 16.75
CA TYR A 222 -23.64 -12.71 16.59
C TYR A 222 -22.93 -12.93 17.93
N ILE A 223 -22.30 -14.09 18.06
CA ILE A 223 -21.33 -14.38 19.13
C ILE A 223 -19.98 -13.86 18.66
N VAL A 224 -19.50 -12.79 19.30
CA VAL A 224 -18.20 -12.17 19.01
C VAL A 224 -17.25 -12.44 20.18
N ARG A 225 -16.20 -13.22 19.95
CA ARG A 225 -15.22 -13.63 20.97
C ARG A 225 -13.80 -13.24 20.54
N PRO A 226 -12.98 -12.66 21.43
CA PRO A 226 -11.57 -12.45 21.12
C PRO A 226 -10.90 -13.79 20.85
N VAL A 227 -10.03 -13.83 19.85
CA VAL A 227 -9.19 -14.99 19.54
C VAL A 227 -7.94 -14.91 20.41
N GLN A 228 -7.63 -15.99 21.12
CA GLN A 228 -6.39 -16.08 21.88
C GLN A 228 -5.20 -16.10 20.92
N VAL A 229 -4.18 -15.29 21.25
CA VAL A 229 -2.94 -15.23 20.48
C VAL A 229 -2.26 -16.58 20.56
N SER A 230 -1.94 -17.14 19.39
CA SER A 230 -1.11 -18.33 19.29
C SER A 230 0.00 -18.10 18.27
N THR A 231 1.18 -18.55 18.62
CA THR A 231 2.41 -18.48 17.81
C THR A 231 3.08 -19.85 17.88
N TYR A 232 2.70 -20.72 16.95
CA TYR A 232 3.23 -22.07 16.80
C TYR A 232 4.34 -22.13 15.75
N LEU A 233 4.27 -21.28 14.72
CA LEU A 233 5.25 -21.20 13.65
C LEU A 233 6.42 -20.31 14.04
N THR A 234 7.63 -20.74 13.70
CA THR A 234 8.80 -19.86 13.70
C THR A 234 8.65 -18.76 12.65
N GLU A 235 9.38 -17.66 12.80
CA GLU A 235 9.38 -16.58 11.81
C GLU A 235 9.82 -17.05 10.41
N GLU A 236 10.69 -18.06 10.34
CA GLU A 236 11.11 -18.68 9.09
C GLU A 236 9.97 -19.46 8.44
N GLN A 237 9.26 -20.29 9.20
CA GLN A 237 8.11 -21.04 8.71
C GLN A 237 6.99 -20.13 8.23
N LYS A 238 6.73 -19.02 8.95
CA LYS A 238 5.78 -17.99 8.51
C LYS A 238 6.21 -17.38 7.18
N LYS A 239 7.47 -16.94 7.09
CA LYS A 239 8.02 -16.35 5.85
C LYS A 239 7.90 -17.32 4.69
N GLU A 240 8.27 -18.57 4.87
CA GLU A 240 8.18 -19.60 3.84
C GLU A 240 6.73 -19.81 3.38
N SER A 241 5.78 -19.92 4.32
CA SER A 241 4.35 -20.09 4.01
C SER A 241 3.75 -18.90 3.25
N LEU A 242 4.32 -17.71 3.42
CA LEU A 242 3.82 -16.46 2.84
C LEU A 242 4.59 -16.00 1.60
N ASN A 243 5.80 -16.49 1.37
CA ASN A 243 6.72 -16.01 0.34
C ASN A 243 6.08 -16.03 -1.07
N LYS A 244 5.32 -17.08 -1.37
CA LYS A 244 4.60 -17.21 -2.66
C LYS A 244 3.50 -16.17 -2.87
N TYR A 245 3.01 -15.54 -1.80
CA TYR A 245 2.00 -14.50 -1.84
C TYR A 245 2.59 -13.08 -1.73
N HIS A 246 3.93 -12.93 -1.71
CA HIS A 246 4.61 -11.63 -1.78
C HIS A 246 5.05 -11.26 -3.19
N LYS A 247 4.75 -12.11 -4.18
CA LYS A 247 5.10 -11.89 -5.58
C LYS A 247 3.88 -12.12 -6.46
N TRP A 248 3.80 -11.33 -7.52
CA TRP A 248 2.81 -11.44 -8.58
C TRP A 248 3.55 -11.56 -9.91
N ASN A 249 3.52 -12.76 -10.50
CA ASN A 249 4.05 -12.99 -11.84
C ASN A 249 3.05 -12.45 -12.85
N TYR A 250 3.37 -11.32 -13.46
CA TYR A 250 2.56 -10.67 -14.47
C TYR A 250 3.03 -11.09 -15.86
N ILE A 251 2.08 -11.47 -16.71
CA ILE A 251 2.33 -11.82 -18.12
C ILE A 251 1.35 -11.02 -18.97
N ASP A 252 1.88 -10.21 -19.88
CA ASP A 252 1.11 -9.48 -20.87
C ASP A 252 1.38 -10.06 -22.26
N GLN A 253 0.47 -10.93 -22.70
CA GLN A 253 0.56 -11.56 -24.01
C GLN A 253 0.36 -10.56 -25.16
N LYS A 254 -0.39 -9.46 -24.93
CA LYS A 254 -0.67 -8.47 -25.98
C LYS A 254 0.58 -7.67 -26.31
N HIS A 255 1.38 -7.33 -25.30
CA HIS A 255 2.61 -6.57 -25.48
C HIS A 255 3.88 -7.44 -25.40
N GLY A 256 3.76 -8.75 -25.18
CA GLY A 256 4.87 -9.69 -25.24
C GLY A 256 5.91 -9.46 -24.15
N PHE A 257 5.47 -9.31 -22.89
CA PHE A 257 6.40 -9.22 -21.77
C PHE A 257 5.87 -9.89 -20.50
N SER A 258 6.79 -10.20 -19.59
CA SER A 258 6.49 -10.61 -18.23
C SER A 258 7.29 -9.79 -17.22
N ALA A 259 6.79 -9.68 -16.00
CA ALA A 259 7.44 -8.95 -14.91
C ALA A 259 7.00 -9.50 -13.55
N ILE A 260 7.79 -9.24 -12.51
CA ILE A 260 7.46 -9.61 -11.13
C ILE A 260 7.10 -8.34 -10.34
N PHE A 261 5.87 -8.26 -9.86
CA PHE A 261 5.38 -7.20 -8.98
C PHE A 261 5.10 -7.72 -7.57
N GLY A 262 4.82 -6.82 -6.61
CA GLY A 262 4.39 -7.23 -5.26
C GLY A 262 2.91 -7.64 -5.21
N SER A 263 2.08 -7.08 -6.10
CA SER A 263 0.68 -7.43 -6.30
C SER A 263 0.30 -7.21 -7.76
N LYS A 264 -0.96 -7.50 -8.11
CA LYS A 264 -1.48 -7.19 -9.43
C LYS A 264 -1.29 -5.69 -9.75
N PRO A 265 -0.56 -5.34 -10.83
CA PRO A 265 -0.37 -3.95 -11.21
C PRO A 265 -1.66 -3.37 -11.81
N ILE A 266 -1.74 -2.05 -11.79
CA ILE A 266 -2.76 -1.29 -12.51
C ILE A 266 -2.30 -1.09 -13.94
N ILE A 267 -3.27 -1.10 -14.85
CA ILE A 267 -3.07 -0.79 -16.26
C ILE A 267 -3.67 0.59 -16.52
N ASP A 268 -2.82 1.53 -16.96
CA ASP A 268 -3.22 2.88 -17.38
C ASP A 268 -2.85 3.04 -18.86
N THR A 269 -3.86 3.30 -19.70
CA THR A 269 -3.66 3.32 -21.16
C THR A 269 -4.35 4.51 -21.76
N ASN A 270 -3.62 5.22 -22.63
CA ASN A 270 -4.20 6.19 -23.55
C ASN A 270 -3.93 5.76 -25.00
N SER A 271 -4.26 6.61 -25.99
CA SER A 271 -4.14 6.28 -27.42
C SER A 271 -2.70 5.97 -27.88
N HIS A 272 -1.67 6.35 -27.10
CA HIS A 272 -0.27 6.26 -27.54
C HIS A 272 0.63 5.48 -26.60
N ILE A 273 0.31 5.44 -25.30
CA ILE A 273 1.15 4.85 -24.26
C ILE A 273 0.36 3.81 -23.48
N TYR A 274 0.93 2.62 -23.40
CA TYR A 274 0.51 1.56 -22.49
C TYR A 274 1.37 1.60 -21.22
N ARG A 275 0.76 1.67 -20.04
CA ARG A 275 1.47 1.67 -18.75
C ARG A 275 0.98 0.56 -17.83
N THR A 276 1.94 -0.15 -17.25
CA THR A 276 1.72 -1.07 -16.12
C THR A 276 2.36 -0.46 -14.89
N ILE A 277 1.58 -0.23 -13.83
CA ILE A 277 1.98 0.55 -12.64
C ILE A 277 1.74 -0.28 -11.37
N TYR A 278 2.76 -0.43 -10.54
CA TYR A 278 2.63 -0.97 -9.19
C TYR A 278 3.21 0.00 -8.18
N CYS A 279 2.44 0.31 -7.13
CA CYS A 279 2.83 1.26 -6.09
C CYS A 279 2.87 0.59 -4.70
N GLU A 280 3.93 0.91 -3.96
CA GLU A 280 4.12 0.61 -2.53
C GLU A 280 3.65 1.80 -1.72
N LEU A 281 2.37 1.82 -1.35
CA LEU A 281 1.73 3.01 -0.79
C LEU A 281 2.17 3.34 0.65
N GLY A 282 2.73 2.37 1.36
CA GLY A 282 3.35 2.63 2.66
C GLY A 282 4.64 3.47 2.52
N GLN A 283 5.52 3.08 1.60
CA GLN A 283 6.84 3.73 1.40
C GLN A 283 6.83 4.85 0.36
N GLY A 284 5.86 4.85 -0.56
CA GLY A 284 5.79 5.75 -1.70
C GLY A 284 6.72 5.40 -2.85
N ASN A 285 7.01 4.11 -3.06
CA ASN A 285 7.78 3.66 -4.22
C ASN A 285 6.85 3.21 -5.35
N ALA A 286 7.26 3.41 -6.59
CA ALA A 286 6.53 2.97 -7.77
C ALA A 286 7.44 2.21 -8.74
N PHE A 287 6.84 1.25 -9.45
CA PHE A 287 7.45 0.39 -10.44
C PHE A 287 6.58 0.41 -11.68
N ILE A 288 7.11 0.91 -12.78
CA ILE A 288 6.34 1.25 -13.98
C ILE A 288 7.00 0.66 -15.21
N ILE A 289 6.18 0.13 -16.11
CA ILE A 289 6.58 -0.29 -17.46
C ILE A 289 5.73 0.54 -18.42
N GLU A 290 6.38 1.35 -19.25
CA GLU A 290 5.72 2.09 -20.33
C GLU A 290 6.14 1.54 -21.68
N ILE A 291 5.15 1.38 -22.56
CA ILE A 291 5.32 0.88 -23.92
C ILE A 291 4.65 1.89 -24.87
N GLU A 292 5.44 2.44 -25.78
CA GLU A 292 5.00 3.42 -26.75
C GLU A 292 5.34 2.94 -28.16
N ASN A 293 4.36 2.98 -29.07
CA ASN A 293 4.60 2.67 -30.48
C ASN A 293 5.29 3.86 -31.15
N ILE A 294 6.41 3.61 -31.81
CA ILE A 294 7.25 4.65 -32.40
C ILE A 294 7.57 4.33 -33.85
N LYS A 295 7.91 5.36 -34.63
CA LYS A 295 8.63 5.14 -35.89
C LYS A 295 10.08 4.82 -35.57
N SER A 296 10.74 4.02 -36.41
CA SER A 296 12.16 3.69 -36.23
C SER A 296 13.01 4.96 -36.10
N PHE A 297 13.78 5.05 -35.01
CA PHE A 297 14.76 6.10 -34.79
C PHE A 297 15.99 5.54 -34.07
N ASP A 298 17.09 6.30 -34.13
CA ASP A 298 18.32 5.95 -33.42
C ASP A 298 18.23 6.42 -31.96
N LEU A 299 17.92 5.48 -31.05
CA LEU A 299 17.77 5.77 -29.62
C LEU A 299 18.98 6.49 -29.02
N SER A 300 20.21 6.20 -29.51
CA SER A 300 21.43 6.79 -28.96
C SER A 300 21.49 8.31 -29.12
N LYS A 301 20.83 8.86 -30.16
CA LYS A 301 20.81 10.31 -30.44
C LYS A 301 19.85 11.09 -29.55
N TYR A 302 18.81 10.42 -29.04
CA TYR A 302 17.72 11.06 -28.27
C TYR A 302 17.71 10.65 -26.80
N ILE A 303 18.61 9.75 -26.36
CA ILE A 303 18.54 9.20 -25.02
C ILE A 303 18.63 10.25 -23.92
N SER A 304 19.48 11.28 -24.05
CA SER A 304 19.59 12.35 -23.05
C SER A 304 18.31 13.18 -22.96
N GLU A 305 17.64 13.42 -24.08
CA GLU A 305 16.35 14.12 -24.14
C GLU A 305 15.23 13.28 -23.51
N ILE A 306 15.18 11.98 -23.78
CA ILE A 306 14.17 11.07 -23.23
C ILE A 306 14.40 10.82 -21.73
N MET A 307 15.67 10.65 -21.33
CA MET A 307 16.06 10.41 -19.94
C MET A 307 15.86 11.67 -19.09
N ARG A 308 16.20 12.85 -19.63
CA ARG A 308 16.28 14.12 -18.90
C ARG A 308 17.14 13.95 -17.64
N ASN A 309 18.37 13.45 -17.79
CA ASN A 309 19.26 13.19 -16.64
C ASN A 309 19.80 14.50 -16.05
N PRO A 310 20.00 14.56 -14.71
CA PRO A 310 20.81 15.61 -14.08
C PRO A 310 22.23 15.65 -14.68
N GLU A 311 22.88 16.81 -14.67
CA GLU A 311 24.24 17.00 -15.22
C GLU A 311 25.26 16.02 -14.60
N ASP A 312 25.17 15.81 -13.29
CA ASP A 312 26.07 14.92 -12.55
C ASP A 312 25.65 13.43 -12.60
N SER A 313 24.50 13.12 -13.22
CA SER A 313 24.00 11.74 -13.38
C SER A 313 24.51 11.15 -14.68
N LYS A 314 25.04 9.92 -14.62
CA LYS A 314 25.52 9.19 -15.80
C LYS A 314 24.44 8.30 -16.39
N ILE A 315 24.38 8.26 -17.73
CA ILE A 315 23.62 7.27 -18.49
C ILE A 315 24.57 6.15 -18.90
N ASN A 316 24.30 4.94 -18.42
CA ASN A 316 25.07 3.76 -18.76
C ASN A 316 24.41 3.02 -19.92
N LYS A 317 25.19 2.71 -20.95
CA LYS A 317 24.79 1.76 -21.99
C LYS A 317 25.02 0.33 -21.47
N ILE A 318 23.99 -0.49 -21.47
CA ILE A 318 24.01 -1.86 -20.97
C ILE A 318 23.41 -2.82 -22.00
N VAL A 319 23.59 -4.12 -21.77
CA VAL A 319 22.89 -5.18 -22.50
C VAL A 319 21.80 -5.74 -21.59
N HIS A 320 20.56 -5.72 -22.07
CA HIS A 320 19.39 -6.29 -21.44
C HIS A 320 19.02 -7.59 -22.17
N GLN A 321 18.70 -8.66 -21.43
CA GLN A 321 18.31 -9.97 -22.01
C GLN A 321 19.27 -10.44 -23.13
N ASP A 322 20.57 -10.40 -22.84
CA ASP A 322 21.70 -10.87 -23.67
C ASP A 322 21.89 -10.22 -25.05
N SER A 323 20.96 -9.38 -25.53
CA SER A 323 21.02 -8.83 -26.89
C SER A 323 20.44 -7.43 -27.05
N ILE A 324 19.58 -6.98 -26.15
CA ILE A 324 18.91 -5.69 -26.27
C ILE A 324 19.83 -4.59 -25.74
N VAL A 325 20.21 -3.66 -26.59
CA VAL A 325 20.94 -2.46 -26.15
C VAL A 325 19.98 -1.55 -25.38
N ALA A 326 20.27 -1.35 -24.09
CA ALA A 326 19.49 -0.48 -23.22
C ALA A 326 20.36 0.63 -22.62
N TYR A 327 19.68 1.69 -22.20
CA TYR A 327 20.29 2.83 -21.52
C TYR A 327 19.66 2.99 -20.15
N GLU A 328 20.49 2.98 -19.11
CA GLU A 328 20.07 3.01 -17.72
C GLU A 328 20.70 4.17 -16.97
N GLY A 329 19.91 4.87 -16.16
CA GLY A 329 20.39 5.98 -15.35
C GLY A 329 19.29 6.65 -14.54
N ILE A 330 19.65 7.71 -13.82
CA ILE A 330 18.69 8.57 -13.14
C ILE A 330 18.31 9.73 -14.05
N GLY A 331 17.00 9.94 -14.18
CA GLY A 331 16.37 10.97 -14.99
C GLY A 331 15.20 11.65 -14.29
N TYR A 332 14.59 12.62 -14.95
CA TYR A 332 13.38 13.28 -14.49
C TYR A 332 12.13 12.72 -15.15
N GLU A 333 11.08 12.52 -14.37
CA GLU A 333 9.72 12.28 -14.88
C GLU A 333 8.91 13.59 -14.90
N ASN A 334 7.66 13.55 -15.36
CA ASN A 334 6.74 14.68 -15.30
C ASN A 334 6.76 15.30 -13.88
N TYR A 335 6.81 16.64 -13.78
CA TYR A 335 7.00 17.42 -12.55
C TYR A 335 8.43 17.48 -11.93
N ASN A 336 9.45 17.05 -12.69
CA ASN A 336 10.87 17.11 -12.31
C ASN A 336 11.19 16.29 -11.04
N ASP A 337 10.51 15.17 -10.86
CA ASP A 337 10.86 14.19 -9.83
C ASP A 337 11.88 13.19 -10.35
N LEU A 338 12.89 12.90 -9.53
CA LEU A 338 13.97 11.99 -9.88
C LEU A 338 13.48 10.54 -9.87
N CYS A 339 13.85 9.80 -10.90
CA CYS A 339 13.50 8.40 -11.08
C CYS A 339 14.65 7.65 -11.76
N TRP A 340 14.76 6.36 -11.46
CA TRP A 340 15.55 5.44 -12.24
C TRP A 340 14.79 5.09 -13.52
N LYS A 341 15.50 5.07 -14.65
CA LYS A 341 14.94 4.57 -15.91
C LYS A 341 15.89 3.58 -16.57
N ARG A 342 15.30 2.56 -17.20
CA ARG A 342 15.95 1.72 -18.21
C ARG A 342 15.15 1.82 -19.50
N ILE A 343 15.78 2.31 -20.57
CA ILE A 343 15.12 2.63 -21.83
C ILE A 343 15.76 1.81 -22.95
N PHE A 344 14.94 1.17 -23.78
CA PHE A 344 15.40 0.41 -24.93
C PHE A 344 14.34 0.35 -26.03
N LEU A 345 14.77 -0.08 -27.22
CA LEU A 345 13.88 -0.38 -28.33
C LEU A 345 13.65 -1.88 -28.42
N HIS A 346 12.39 -2.29 -28.63
CA HIS A 346 12.04 -3.70 -28.91
C HIS A 346 10.86 -3.75 -29.89
N ASN A 347 11.04 -4.37 -31.05
CA ASN A 347 9.99 -4.53 -32.08
C ASN A 347 9.25 -3.22 -32.43
N ASN A 348 9.98 -2.16 -32.83
CA ASN A 348 9.45 -0.82 -33.13
C ASN A 348 8.66 -0.14 -31.99
N ARG A 349 8.97 -0.50 -30.74
CA ARG A 349 8.40 0.11 -29.55
C ARG A 349 9.51 0.69 -28.69
N LEU A 350 9.23 1.85 -28.10
CA LEU A 350 10.05 2.42 -27.05
C LEU A 350 9.56 1.86 -25.72
N ILE A 351 10.44 1.16 -25.03
CA ILE A 351 10.18 0.61 -23.70
C ILE A 351 10.88 1.50 -22.68
N LYS A 352 10.12 1.94 -21.66
CA LYS A 352 10.67 2.67 -20.50
C LYS A 352 10.30 1.91 -19.25
N LEU A 353 11.29 1.32 -18.59
CA LEU A 353 11.12 0.81 -17.24
C LEU A 353 11.47 1.93 -16.28
N ILE A 354 10.57 2.28 -15.37
CA ILE A 354 10.71 3.46 -14.51
C ILE A 354 10.49 3.04 -13.06
N CYS A 355 11.33 3.56 -12.18
CA CYS A 355 11.20 3.37 -10.73
C CYS A 355 11.45 4.70 -10.03
N TYR A 356 10.56 5.10 -9.12
CA TYR A 356 10.81 6.24 -8.23
C TYR A 356 10.38 5.91 -6.82
N GLY A 357 10.90 6.65 -5.85
CA GLY A 357 10.56 6.42 -4.45
C GLY A 357 11.36 7.31 -3.50
N GLY A 358 11.46 6.89 -2.25
CA GLY A 358 12.21 7.61 -1.23
C GLY A 358 13.73 7.64 -1.45
N ASN A 359 14.45 8.39 -0.61
CA ASN A 359 15.91 8.49 -0.62
C ASN A 359 16.57 7.11 -0.58
N LYS A 360 16.13 6.26 0.36
CA LYS A 360 16.64 4.89 0.51
C LYS A 360 16.35 4.00 -0.69
N PHE A 361 15.17 4.15 -1.29
CA PHE A 361 14.80 3.36 -2.46
C PHE A 361 15.67 3.74 -3.66
N MET A 362 15.84 5.03 -3.91
CA MET A 362 16.66 5.57 -5.00
C MET A 362 18.14 5.23 -4.87
N CYS A 363 18.64 5.01 -3.65
CA CYS A 363 20.02 4.59 -3.36
C CYS A 363 20.15 3.06 -3.12
N SER A 364 19.17 2.26 -3.53
CA SER A 364 19.18 0.79 -3.35
C SER A 364 19.27 0.05 -4.69
N ASN A 365 19.50 -1.27 -4.63
CA ASN A 365 19.46 -2.14 -5.81
C ASN A 365 18.03 -2.50 -6.27
N ARG A 366 16.98 -2.04 -5.59
CA ARG A 366 15.59 -2.43 -5.90
C ARG A 366 15.14 -2.02 -7.32
N PRO A 367 15.44 -0.81 -7.84
CA PRO A 367 15.14 -0.46 -9.22
C PRO A 367 15.78 -1.42 -10.22
N LYS A 368 17.07 -1.72 -10.03
CA LYS A 368 17.81 -2.66 -10.88
C LYS A 368 17.22 -4.06 -10.86
N LEU A 369 16.92 -4.59 -9.66
CA LEU A 369 16.27 -5.90 -9.52
C LEU A 369 14.91 -5.96 -10.23
N PHE A 370 14.13 -4.87 -10.18
CA PHE A 370 12.88 -4.79 -10.93
C PHE A 370 13.15 -4.80 -12.44
N PHE A 371 14.04 -3.94 -12.94
CA PHE A 371 14.35 -3.88 -14.36
C PHE A 371 14.90 -5.19 -14.91
N ASP A 372 15.68 -5.93 -14.14
CA ASP A 372 16.22 -7.25 -14.51
C ASP A 372 15.13 -8.34 -14.49
N SER A 373 14.04 -8.12 -13.74
CA SER A 373 12.89 -9.05 -13.70
C SER A 373 11.92 -8.90 -14.88
N VAL A 374 12.04 -7.82 -15.66
CA VAL A 374 11.18 -7.60 -16.83
C VAL A 374 11.78 -8.33 -18.03
N ILE A 375 11.02 -9.28 -18.57
CA ILE A 375 11.41 -10.14 -19.69
C ILE A 375 10.52 -9.84 -20.88
N PHE A 376 11.09 -9.55 -22.05
CA PHE A 376 10.37 -9.32 -23.30
C PHE A 376 10.57 -10.53 -24.21
N GLU A 377 9.50 -10.95 -24.87
CA GLU A 377 9.52 -12.04 -25.85
C GLU A 377 9.63 -11.51 -27.29
#